data_AF-A0ABD3VBG1-F1
#
_entry.id   AF-A0ABD3VBG1-F1
#
_cell.length_a   1.000
_cell.length_b   1.000
_cell.length_c   1.000
_cell.angle_alpha   90.00
_cell.angle_beta   90.00
_cell.angle_gamma   90.00
#
_symmetry.space_group_name_H-M   'P 1'
#
loop_
_entity.id
_entity.type
_entity.pdbx_description
1 polymer ?
#
loop_
_entity_poly.entity_id
_entity_poly.type
_entity_poly.pdbx_seq_one_letter_code
_entity_poly.pdbx_strand_id
1 'polypeptide(L)'
;MDALQELEKSQHIKVVDKLNGQFPVHLTVTDVDQYPEFINLISELSSFLTPDCISKHLQREHVQAEEAMRHERHSWLLNHILHNELHELEMYFELQGQDMSLSSNDQQFQKVLQECLTLSEIGDYFDYSSDPSSKVALLGLTHEDLALHSKYKKHLSSLQQKLIPEIEERLMKKCENLVSFYESQGNSESSKLMYARSSQLPALVEADIQKLEEEKKLLHEDTLKRDKQFWLYYQILLDSLRLLETLISKYRLKDQPEYDAFTSEWLIAKCDAMCLKIKLVELQVLCDTYTVETIQALATIRRHAEIAIKESEKEKTHRSRALQTYQSVGMGFDSIVEEFGRLKKELENKQWALKELEQTAEQKSAG
;
A
#
# COMPACT_ATOMS: atom_id res chain seq x y z
N MET A 1 14.61 38.13 18.59
CA MET A 1 14.65 37.61 17.20
C MET A 1 13.68 36.45 17.06
N ASP A 2 13.64 35.51 18.00
CA ASP A 2 12.71 34.36 17.96
C ASP A 2 11.22 34.74 17.87
N ALA A 3 10.77 35.77 18.59
CA ALA A 3 9.37 36.21 18.57
C ALA A 3 8.92 36.83 17.23
N LEU A 4 9.84 37.35 16.40
CA LEU A 4 9.51 37.87 15.06
C LEU A 4 9.45 36.73 14.03
N GLN A 5 10.34 35.74 14.15
CA GLN A 5 10.30 34.53 13.32
C GLN A 5 9.05 33.66 13.58
N GLU A 6 8.55 33.60 14.82
CA GLU A 6 7.29 32.91 15.11
C GLU A 6 6.06 33.63 14.56
N LEU A 7 6.10 34.96 14.49
CA LEU A 7 5.01 35.79 13.95
C LEU A 7 4.95 35.71 12.42
N GLU A 8 6.10 35.75 11.75
CA GLU A 8 6.21 35.53 10.30
C GLU A 8 5.75 34.11 9.94
N LYS A 9 6.24 33.07 10.64
CA LYS A 9 5.76 31.68 10.44
C LYS A 9 4.26 31.55 10.65
N SER A 10 3.68 32.21 11.66
CA SER A 10 2.23 32.19 11.90
C SER A 10 1.44 32.91 10.81
N GLN A 11 1.99 33.95 10.19
CA GLN A 11 1.37 34.63 9.05
C GLN A 11 1.46 33.76 7.78
N HIS A 12 2.60 33.12 7.53
CA HIS A 12 2.78 32.21 6.41
C HIS A 12 1.88 30.96 6.52
N ILE A 13 1.71 30.38 7.71
CA ILE A 13 0.78 29.26 7.95
C ILE A 13 -0.67 29.65 7.63
N LYS A 14 -1.10 30.86 8.00
CA LYS A 14 -2.45 31.36 7.69
C LYS A 14 -2.68 31.59 6.20
N VAL A 15 -1.65 32.03 5.48
CA VAL A 15 -1.70 32.19 4.02
C VAL A 15 -1.77 30.82 3.35
N VAL A 16 -0.97 29.85 3.80
CA VAL A 16 -1.00 28.46 3.30
C VAL A 16 -2.34 27.80 3.55
N ASP A 17 -2.93 27.94 4.74
CA ASP A 17 -4.24 27.35 5.04
C ASP A 17 -5.37 27.98 4.22
N LYS A 18 -5.27 29.28 3.92
CA LYS A 18 -6.23 29.98 3.05
C LYS A 18 -6.08 29.58 1.58
N LEU A 19 -4.85 29.35 1.12
CA LEU A 19 -4.55 28.93 -0.25
C LEU A 19 -4.87 27.45 -0.48
N ASN A 20 -4.55 26.57 0.46
CA ASN A 20 -4.88 25.15 0.42
C ASN A 20 -6.39 24.89 0.66
N GLY A 21 -7.11 25.87 1.20
CA GLY A 21 -8.57 25.83 1.32
C GLY A 21 -9.32 26.36 0.09
N GLN A 22 -8.64 27.14 -0.77
CA GLN A 22 -9.22 27.72 -1.98
C GLN A 22 -8.77 27.00 -3.26
N PHE A 23 -7.63 26.32 -3.20
CA PHE A 23 -7.10 25.50 -4.27
C PHE A 23 -6.80 24.09 -3.75
N PRO A 24 -7.06 23.03 -4.54
CA PRO A 24 -6.62 21.66 -4.24
C PRO A 24 -5.11 21.51 -4.50
N VAL A 25 -4.32 22.45 -4.01
CA VAL A 25 -2.85 22.42 -4.07
C VAL A 25 -2.38 22.36 -2.65
N HIS A 26 -1.61 21.33 -2.32
CA HIS A 26 -1.09 21.15 -0.97
C HIS A 26 0.25 21.85 -0.86
N LEU A 27 0.23 23.15 -0.58
CA LEU A 27 1.45 23.94 -0.36
C LEU A 27 2.00 23.60 1.02
N THR A 28 3.29 23.23 1.09
CA THR A 28 4.00 23.10 2.36
C THR A 28 4.61 24.44 2.77
N VAL A 29 4.85 24.65 4.07
CA VAL A 29 5.54 25.86 4.57
C VAL A 29 6.95 25.99 3.95
N THR A 30 7.56 24.88 3.54
CA THR A 30 8.85 24.86 2.83
C THR A 30 8.78 25.32 1.38
N ASP A 31 7.63 25.19 0.70
CA ASP A 31 7.44 25.68 -0.67
C ASP A 31 7.20 27.19 -0.68
N VAL A 32 6.66 27.72 0.43
CA VAL A 32 6.45 29.16 0.64
C VAL A 32 7.77 29.90 0.71
N ASP A 33 8.73 29.33 1.44
CA ASP A 33 10.07 29.92 1.61
C ASP A 33 10.91 29.84 0.31
N GLN A 34 10.64 28.85 -0.55
CA GLN A 34 11.40 28.62 -1.78
C GLN A 34 10.86 29.42 -2.98
N TYR A 35 9.56 29.73 -3.03
CA TYR A 35 8.93 30.37 -4.19
C TYR A 35 7.96 31.52 -3.79
N PRO A 36 8.48 32.68 -3.34
CA PRO A 36 7.65 33.82 -2.92
C PRO A 36 6.88 34.47 -4.08
N GLU A 37 7.45 34.52 -5.28
CA GLU A 37 6.79 35.03 -6.51
C GLU A 37 5.55 34.21 -6.88
N PHE A 38 5.60 32.89 -6.65
CA PHE A 38 4.49 31.98 -6.92
C PHE A 38 3.35 32.21 -5.92
N ILE A 39 3.67 32.52 -4.66
CA ILE A 39 2.66 32.88 -3.65
C ILE A 39 2.03 34.23 -3.96
N ASN A 40 2.80 35.21 -4.43
CA ASN A 40 2.25 36.49 -4.86
C ASN A 40 1.27 36.29 -6.02
N LEU A 41 1.62 35.48 -7.01
CA LEU A 41 0.74 35.12 -8.12
C LEU A 41 -0.51 34.37 -7.66
N ILE A 42 -0.39 33.39 -6.77
CA ILE A 42 -1.55 32.68 -6.21
C ILE A 42 -2.41 33.63 -5.37
N SER A 43 -1.80 34.58 -4.64
CA SER A 43 -2.53 35.56 -3.84
C SER A 43 -3.30 36.54 -4.73
N GLU A 44 -2.72 36.98 -5.85
CA GLU A 44 -3.41 37.78 -6.85
C GLU A 44 -4.54 36.97 -7.49
N LEU A 45 -4.30 35.72 -7.88
CA LEU A 45 -5.34 34.83 -8.40
C LEU A 45 -6.46 34.58 -7.38
N SER A 46 -6.15 34.42 -6.09
CA SER A 46 -7.15 34.28 -5.01
C SER A 46 -8.02 35.54 -4.85
N SER A 47 -7.51 36.71 -5.25
CA SER A 47 -8.30 37.94 -5.23
C SER A 47 -9.34 37.99 -6.36
N PHE A 48 -9.09 37.26 -7.46
CA PHE A 48 -9.98 37.17 -8.60
C PHE A 48 -10.89 35.92 -8.57
N LEU A 49 -10.51 34.89 -7.84
CA LEU A 49 -11.20 33.59 -7.78
C LEU A 49 -11.96 33.38 -6.46
N THR A 50 -13.20 32.90 -6.55
CA THR A 50 -13.96 32.36 -5.42
C THR A 50 -13.58 30.89 -5.14
N PRO A 51 -13.99 30.29 -4.01
CA PRO A 51 -13.58 28.93 -3.60
C PRO A 51 -13.79 27.84 -4.67
N ASP A 52 -14.63 28.08 -5.68
CA ASP A 52 -14.90 27.17 -6.80
C ASP A 52 -14.02 27.43 -8.05
N CYS A 53 -12.95 28.22 -7.93
CA CYS A 53 -12.07 28.61 -9.05
C CYS A 53 -12.79 29.37 -10.19
N ILE A 54 -13.85 30.12 -9.89
CA ILE A 54 -14.58 30.96 -10.85
C ILE A 54 -14.25 32.44 -10.62
N SER A 55 -14.12 33.21 -11.70
CA SER A 55 -13.94 34.66 -11.61
C SER A 55 -15.16 35.30 -10.91
N LYS A 56 -14.92 36.23 -9.98
CA LYS A 56 -16.00 36.96 -9.26
C LYS A 56 -17.02 37.62 -10.19
N HIS A 57 -16.62 38.03 -11.39
CA HIS A 57 -17.53 38.60 -12.38
C HIS A 57 -18.42 37.51 -12.99
N LEU A 58 -17.82 36.40 -13.43
CA LEU A 58 -18.52 35.25 -14.00
C LEU A 58 -19.47 34.60 -12.97
N GLN A 59 -19.10 34.58 -11.68
CA GLN A 59 -19.99 34.08 -10.64
C GLN A 59 -21.24 34.97 -10.47
N ARG A 60 -21.10 36.31 -10.60
CA ARG A 60 -22.26 37.21 -10.55
C ARG A 60 -23.18 37.00 -11.76
N GLU A 61 -22.60 36.86 -12.95
CA GLU A 61 -23.37 36.55 -14.16
C GLU A 61 -24.06 35.18 -14.05
N HIS A 62 -23.37 34.19 -13.49
CA HIS A 62 -23.93 32.86 -13.25
C HIS A 62 -25.10 32.90 -12.27
N VAL A 63 -24.97 33.60 -11.13
CA VAL A 63 -26.09 33.74 -10.17
C VAL A 63 -27.27 34.47 -10.80
N GLN A 64 -27.02 35.54 -11.57
CA GLN A 64 -28.09 36.25 -12.29
C GLN A 64 -28.77 35.36 -13.34
N ALA A 65 -28.01 34.57 -14.09
CA ALA A 65 -28.54 33.62 -15.05
C ALA A 65 -29.32 32.48 -14.37
N GLU A 66 -28.85 31.98 -13.22
CA GLU A 66 -29.58 30.99 -12.42
C GLU A 66 -30.88 31.56 -11.85
N GLU A 67 -30.88 32.80 -11.36
CA GLU A 67 -32.08 33.47 -10.91
C GLU A 67 -33.06 33.62 -12.09
N ALA A 68 -32.63 34.15 -13.24
CA ALA A 68 -33.47 34.26 -14.42
C ALA A 68 -34.04 32.91 -14.86
N MET A 69 -33.20 31.87 -14.93
CA MET A 69 -33.61 30.51 -15.27
C MET A 69 -34.59 29.92 -14.25
N ARG A 70 -34.41 30.18 -12.94
CA ARG A 70 -35.37 29.76 -11.90
C ARG A 70 -36.72 30.41 -12.09
N HIS A 71 -36.77 31.71 -12.42
CA HIS A 71 -38.02 32.43 -12.68
C HIS A 71 -38.70 31.88 -13.96
N GLU A 72 -37.97 31.73 -15.06
CA GLU A 72 -38.50 31.18 -16.31
C GLU A 72 -38.99 29.74 -16.13
N ARG A 73 -38.21 28.90 -15.43
CA ARG A 73 -38.60 27.52 -15.11
C ARG A 73 -39.85 27.48 -14.25
N HIS A 74 -39.98 28.36 -13.26
CA HIS A 74 -41.18 28.43 -12.43
C HIS A 74 -42.40 28.80 -13.27
N SER A 75 -42.31 29.84 -14.11
CA SER A 75 -43.39 30.23 -15.03
C SER A 75 -43.74 29.12 -16.02
N TRP A 76 -42.74 28.43 -16.57
CA TRP A 76 -42.95 27.30 -17.46
C TRP A 76 -43.64 26.13 -16.75
N LEU A 77 -43.20 25.77 -15.54
CA LEU A 77 -43.81 24.69 -14.75
C LEU A 77 -45.26 24.99 -14.41
N LEU A 78 -45.59 26.24 -14.05
CA LEU A 78 -46.98 26.64 -13.82
C LEU A 78 -47.84 26.44 -15.06
N ASN A 79 -47.37 26.92 -16.22
CA ASN A 79 -48.09 26.76 -17.49
C ASN A 79 -48.19 25.28 -17.90
N HIS A 80 -47.14 24.51 -17.69
CA HIS A 80 -47.09 23.09 -18.02
C HIS A 80 -48.03 22.26 -17.14
N ILE A 81 -48.11 22.56 -15.84
CA ILE A 81 -49.07 21.91 -14.93
C ILE A 81 -50.50 22.19 -15.41
N LEU A 82 -50.83 23.44 -15.71
CA LEU A 82 -52.15 23.81 -16.21
C LEU A 82 -52.49 23.10 -17.52
N HIS A 83 -51.55 23.07 -18.47
CA HIS A 83 -51.69 22.38 -19.74
C HIS A 83 -51.92 20.86 -19.56
N ASN A 84 -51.17 20.23 -18.66
CA ASN A 84 -51.34 18.80 -18.37
C ASN A 84 -52.68 18.51 -17.68
N GLU A 85 -53.14 19.35 -16.75
CA GLU A 85 -54.48 19.17 -16.15
C GLU A 85 -55.58 19.31 -17.20
N LEU A 86 -55.44 20.25 -18.14
CA LEU A 86 -56.41 20.43 -19.22
C LEU A 86 -56.48 19.21 -20.14
N HIS A 87 -55.34 18.62 -20.53
CA HIS A 87 -55.34 17.38 -21.30
C HIS A 87 -55.81 16.17 -20.49
N GLU A 88 -55.48 16.06 -19.22
CA GLU A 88 -56.00 14.97 -18.38
C GLU A 88 -57.51 15.08 -18.14
N LEU A 89 -58.06 16.30 -18.16
CA LEU A 89 -59.50 16.54 -18.16
C LEU A 89 -60.12 16.14 -19.50
N GLU A 90 -59.52 16.54 -20.62
CA GLU A 90 -59.95 16.13 -21.95
C GLU A 90 -59.99 14.59 -22.07
N MET A 91 -58.90 13.91 -21.70
CA MET A 91 -58.85 12.45 -21.68
C MET A 91 -59.90 11.84 -20.75
N TYR A 92 -60.16 12.45 -19.59
CA TYR A 92 -61.20 11.98 -18.69
C TYR A 92 -62.60 12.11 -19.30
N PHE A 93 -62.91 13.23 -19.96
CA PHE A 93 -64.17 13.41 -20.67
C PHE A 93 -64.32 12.50 -21.88
N GLU A 94 -63.23 12.19 -22.59
CA GLU A 94 -63.21 11.20 -23.67
C GLU A 94 -63.49 9.78 -23.16
N LEU A 95 -62.86 9.36 -22.06
CA LEU A 95 -63.13 8.07 -21.41
C LEU A 95 -64.57 8.01 -20.90
N GLN A 96 -65.05 9.09 -20.26
CA GLN A 96 -66.41 9.16 -19.74
C GLN A 96 -67.47 9.15 -20.86
N GLY A 97 -67.16 9.72 -22.03
CA GLY A 97 -68.02 9.68 -23.21
C GLY A 97 -68.08 8.31 -23.90
N GLN A 98 -67.10 7.43 -23.66
CA GLN A 98 -67.12 6.05 -24.11
C GLN A 98 -67.95 5.15 -23.17
N ASP A 99 -67.91 5.41 -21.85
CA ASP A 99 -68.56 4.57 -20.83
C ASP A 99 -70.01 4.98 -20.49
N MET A 100 -70.39 6.26 -20.61
CA MET A 100 -71.74 6.78 -20.32
C MET A 100 -72.10 7.92 -21.29
N SER A 101 -73.31 7.91 -21.86
CA SER A 101 -73.78 9.03 -22.70
C SER A 101 -73.86 10.32 -21.86
N LEU A 102 -72.84 11.17 -21.99
CA LEU A 102 -72.74 12.49 -21.37
C LEU A 102 -74.03 13.31 -21.52
N SER A 103 -74.33 14.13 -20.52
CA SER A 103 -75.34 15.20 -20.62
C SER A 103 -75.05 16.08 -21.83
N SER A 104 -76.08 16.52 -22.56
CA SER A 104 -75.92 17.36 -23.76
C SER A 104 -75.10 18.64 -23.49
N ASN A 105 -75.13 19.13 -22.24
CA ASN A 105 -74.33 20.28 -21.80
C ASN A 105 -72.83 19.95 -21.64
N ASP A 106 -72.50 18.73 -21.24
CA ASP A 106 -71.10 18.30 -21.00
C ASP A 106 -70.43 17.92 -22.34
N GLN A 107 -71.21 17.41 -23.30
CA GLN A 107 -70.74 17.23 -24.69
C GLN A 107 -70.47 18.57 -25.40
N GLN A 108 -71.29 19.59 -25.14
CA GLN A 108 -71.04 20.94 -25.65
C GLN A 108 -69.83 21.58 -24.96
N PHE A 109 -69.65 21.33 -23.66
CA PHE A 109 -68.49 21.78 -22.90
C PHE A 109 -67.19 21.15 -23.43
N GLN A 110 -67.17 19.83 -23.66
CA GLN A 110 -66.01 19.12 -24.22
C GLN A 110 -65.63 19.65 -25.60
N LYS A 111 -66.59 19.81 -26.52
CA LYS A 111 -66.33 20.35 -27.86
C LYS A 111 -65.76 21.77 -27.82
N VAL A 112 -66.29 22.62 -26.94
CA VAL A 112 -65.78 23.99 -26.77
C VAL A 112 -64.40 24.00 -26.14
N LEU A 113 -64.09 23.08 -25.22
CA LEU A 113 -62.77 22.94 -24.62
C LEU A 113 -61.73 22.48 -25.65
N GLN A 114 -62.05 21.44 -26.44
CA GLN A 114 -61.21 20.91 -27.52
C GLN A 114 -60.93 21.97 -28.60
N GLU A 115 -61.96 22.70 -29.02
CA GLU A 115 -61.82 23.78 -30.00
C GLU A 115 -60.98 24.95 -29.44
N CYS A 116 -61.04 25.23 -28.14
CA CYS A 116 -60.17 26.24 -27.51
C CYS A 116 -58.71 25.78 -27.39
N LEU A 117 -58.46 24.51 -27.04
CA LEU A 117 -57.11 23.93 -26.91
C LEU A 117 -56.42 23.86 -28.28
N THR A 118 -57.12 23.35 -29.29
CA THR A 118 -56.60 23.32 -30.66
C THR A 118 -56.30 24.73 -31.19
N LEU A 119 -57.13 25.74 -30.86
CA LEU A 119 -56.85 27.13 -31.22
C LEU A 119 -55.61 27.69 -30.51
N SER A 120 -55.34 27.32 -29.25
CA SER A 120 -54.11 27.72 -28.55
C SER A 120 -52.87 27.01 -29.07
N GLU A 121 -52.95 25.71 -29.37
CA GLU A 121 -51.85 24.95 -29.96
C GLU A 121 -51.48 25.51 -31.34
N ILE A 122 -52.49 25.81 -32.16
CA ILE A 122 -52.30 26.48 -33.47
C ILE A 122 -51.61 27.85 -33.28
N GLY A 123 -51.92 28.55 -32.19
CA GLY A 123 -51.22 29.77 -31.74
C GLY A 123 -49.72 29.56 -31.57
N ASP A 124 -49.32 28.53 -30.81
CA ASP A 124 -47.91 28.24 -30.53
C ASP A 124 -47.14 27.81 -31.78
N TYR A 125 -47.80 27.17 -32.75
CA TYR A 125 -47.18 26.84 -34.05
C TYR A 125 -46.84 28.08 -34.89
N PHE A 126 -47.41 29.27 -34.62
CA PHE A 126 -47.01 30.51 -35.29
C PHE A 126 -45.69 31.08 -34.77
N ASP A 127 -45.27 30.71 -33.56
CA ASP A 127 -44.08 31.25 -32.90
C ASP A 127 -42.81 30.40 -33.15
N TYR A 128 -42.93 29.23 -33.80
CA TYR A 128 -41.78 28.43 -34.25
C TYR A 128 -41.10 29.06 -35.47
N SER A 129 -40.23 30.05 -35.22
CA SER A 129 -39.19 30.47 -36.16
C SER A 129 -37.82 30.03 -35.64
N SER A 130 -36.97 29.47 -36.51
CA SER A 130 -35.62 29.02 -36.15
C SER A 130 -34.65 30.16 -35.79
N ASP A 131 -35.08 31.43 -35.87
CA ASP A 131 -34.19 32.61 -35.78
C ASP A 131 -34.81 33.71 -34.87
N PRO A 132 -34.15 34.11 -33.75
CA PRO A 132 -34.72 35.01 -32.74
C PRO A 132 -34.93 36.46 -33.21
N SER A 133 -34.51 36.80 -34.43
CA SER A 133 -34.64 38.15 -35.01
C SER A 133 -35.85 38.30 -35.95
N SER A 134 -36.52 37.21 -36.34
CA SER A 134 -37.59 37.28 -37.33
C SER A 134 -38.94 36.93 -36.72
N LYS A 135 -39.75 37.94 -36.40
CA LYS A 135 -41.20 37.77 -36.13
C LYS A 135 -41.93 37.49 -37.44
N VAL A 136 -41.64 36.37 -38.10
CA VAL A 136 -42.37 35.96 -39.30
C VAL A 136 -43.35 34.88 -38.87
N ALA A 137 -44.61 35.29 -38.71
CA ALA A 137 -45.70 34.34 -38.48
C ALA A 137 -45.79 33.39 -39.68
N LEU A 138 -45.84 32.08 -39.41
CA LEU A 138 -46.05 31.07 -40.43
C LEU A 138 -47.30 31.46 -41.25
N LEU A 139 -47.13 31.73 -42.54
CA LEU A 139 -48.19 32.15 -43.49
C LEU A 139 -48.77 33.58 -43.30
N GLY A 140 -48.16 34.44 -42.48
CA GLY A 140 -48.63 35.83 -42.30
C GLY A 140 -49.98 35.97 -41.57
N LEU A 141 -50.43 34.89 -40.92
CA LEU A 141 -51.59 34.88 -40.03
C LEU A 141 -51.16 35.46 -38.69
N THR A 142 -51.92 36.44 -38.18
CA THR A 142 -51.62 37.07 -36.89
C THR A 142 -52.46 36.43 -35.78
N HIS A 143 -51.95 36.47 -34.55
CA HIS A 143 -52.71 36.06 -33.34
C HIS A 143 -54.06 36.79 -33.23
N GLU A 144 -54.20 37.95 -33.88
CA GLU A 144 -55.43 38.76 -33.95
C GLU A 144 -56.50 38.13 -34.86
N ASP A 145 -56.11 37.44 -35.94
CA ASP A 145 -57.03 36.78 -36.88
C ASP A 145 -57.71 35.54 -36.26
N LEU A 146 -56.98 34.79 -35.42
CA LEU A 146 -57.51 33.67 -34.63
C LEU A 146 -58.49 34.15 -33.56
N ALA A 147 -58.18 35.27 -32.90
CA ALA A 147 -59.04 35.87 -31.90
C ALA A 147 -60.37 36.38 -32.49
N LEU A 148 -60.44 36.67 -33.79
CA LEU A 148 -61.68 37.02 -34.50
C LEU A 148 -62.51 35.79 -34.86
N HIS A 149 -61.88 34.62 -35.04
CA HIS A 149 -62.56 33.36 -35.39
C HIS A 149 -63.05 32.55 -34.19
N SER A 150 -62.71 32.97 -32.96
CA SER A 150 -63.19 32.33 -31.73
C SER A 150 -64.69 32.57 -31.51
N LYS A 151 -65.55 31.73 -32.08
CA LYS A 151 -67.02 31.79 -31.95
C LYS A 151 -67.52 31.67 -30.50
N TYR A 152 -66.65 31.21 -29.58
CA TYR A 152 -67.02 30.83 -28.22
C TYR A 152 -66.55 31.80 -27.14
N LYS A 153 -66.09 33.01 -27.48
CA LYS A 153 -65.78 34.06 -26.47
C LYS A 153 -66.90 34.30 -25.45
N LYS A 154 -68.16 34.09 -25.85
CA LYS A 154 -69.34 34.19 -24.99
C LYS A 154 -69.56 32.99 -24.07
N HIS A 155 -69.05 31.82 -24.44
CA HIS A 155 -69.10 30.59 -23.65
C HIS A 155 -67.87 30.41 -22.76
N LEU A 156 -66.77 31.12 -23.03
CA LEU A 156 -65.55 31.11 -22.21
C LEU A 156 -65.80 31.51 -20.75
N SER A 157 -66.67 32.48 -20.47
CA SER A 157 -66.96 32.88 -19.09
C SER A 157 -67.75 31.82 -18.32
N SER A 158 -68.71 31.16 -18.99
CA SER A 158 -69.44 30.01 -18.41
C SER A 158 -68.56 28.76 -18.30
N LEU A 159 -67.59 28.60 -19.21
CA LEU A 159 -66.59 27.54 -19.18
C LEU A 159 -65.63 27.75 -18.01
N GLN A 160 -65.09 28.96 -17.84
CA GLN A 160 -64.22 29.35 -16.73
C GLN A 160 -64.89 29.10 -15.38
N GLN A 161 -66.18 29.40 -15.24
CA GLN A 161 -66.91 29.15 -14.00
C GLN A 161 -67.02 27.67 -13.60
N LYS A 162 -66.92 26.74 -14.54
CA LYS A 162 -66.93 25.29 -14.27
C LYS A 162 -65.52 24.66 -14.28
N LEU A 163 -64.67 25.12 -15.18
CA LEU A 163 -63.32 24.60 -15.39
C LEU A 163 -62.38 24.94 -14.24
N ILE A 164 -62.44 26.16 -13.71
CA ILE A 164 -61.60 26.59 -12.58
C ILE A 164 -61.83 25.71 -11.34
N PRO A 165 -63.06 25.50 -10.84
CA PRO A 165 -63.26 24.66 -9.66
C PRO A 165 -62.91 23.18 -9.87
N GLU A 166 -63.10 22.62 -11.08
CA GLU A 166 -62.71 21.23 -11.38
C GLU A 166 -61.19 21.04 -11.41
N ILE A 167 -60.45 22.01 -11.98
CA ILE A 167 -58.99 22.03 -11.96
C ILE A 167 -58.48 22.20 -10.53
N GLU A 168 -59.07 23.12 -9.76
CA GLU A 168 -58.72 23.32 -8.35
C GLU A 168 -58.94 22.05 -7.52
N GLU A 169 -60.04 21.33 -7.69
CA GLU A 169 -60.31 20.09 -6.97
C GLU A 169 -59.31 18.98 -7.34
N ARG A 170 -58.96 18.84 -8.63
CA ARG A 170 -57.96 17.88 -9.10
C ARG A 170 -56.56 18.19 -8.59
N LEU A 171 -56.14 19.45 -8.69
CA LEU A 171 -54.86 19.91 -8.15
C LEU A 171 -54.79 19.68 -6.65
N MET A 172 -55.89 19.94 -5.93
CA MET A 172 -55.98 19.67 -4.49
C MET A 172 -55.76 18.19 -4.18
N LYS A 173 -56.41 17.27 -4.92
CA LYS A 173 -56.19 15.82 -4.79
C LYS A 173 -54.74 15.41 -5.11
N LYS A 174 -54.11 15.99 -6.14
CA LYS A 174 -52.70 15.72 -6.46
C LYS A 174 -51.77 16.21 -5.35
N CYS A 175 -52.02 17.39 -4.79
CA CYS A 175 -51.30 17.90 -3.63
C CYS A 175 -51.48 17.00 -2.39
N GLU A 176 -52.68 16.50 -2.13
CA GLU A 176 -52.95 15.52 -1.06
C GLU A 176 -52.17 14.21 -1.27
N ASN A 177 -52.09 13.73 -2.51
CA ASN A 177 -51.30 12.53 -2.86
C ASN A 177 -49.79 12.74 -2.67
N LEU A 178 -49.27 13.94 -2.95
CA LEU A 178 -47.86 14.28 -2.72
C LEU A 178 -47.54 14.32 -1.22
N VAL A 179 -48.43 14.88 -0.41
CA VAL A 179 -48.29 14.89 1.06
C VAL A 179 -48.36 13.48 1.62
N SER A 180 -49.28 12.63 1.13
CA SER A 180 -49.37 11.25 1.61
C SER A 180 -48.14 10.42 1.25
N PHE A 181 -47.50 10.67 0.10
CA PHE A 181 -46.23 10.05 -0.27
C PHE A 181 -45.07 10.51 0.65
N TYR A 182 -45.00 11.81 0.95
CA TYR A 182 -43.95 12.36 1.82
C TYR A 182 -44.14 11.93 3.29
N GLU A 183 -45.38 11.93 3.78
CA GLU A 183 -45.75 11.68 5.17
C GLU A 183 -46.25 10.25 5.40
N SER A 184 -45.83 9.24 4.62
CA SER A 184 -46.31 7.84 4.72
C SER A 184 -46.12 7.15 6.10
N GLN A 185 -45.75 7.89 7.14
CA GLN A 185 -45.71 7.53 8.56
C GLN A 185 -46.72 8.31 9.45
N GLY A 186 -47.68 9.08 8.91
CA GLY A 186 -48.59 9.91 9.72
C GLY A 186 -50.07 9.80 9.31
N ASN A 187 -50.90 9.40 10.28
CA ASN A 187 -52.37 9.30 10.31
C ASN A 187 -53.21 10.04 9.25
N SER A 188 -54.29 9.37 8.85
CA SER A 188 -55.43 9.90 8.07
C SER A 188 -56.00 11.19 8.71
N GLU A 189 -55.50 12.35 8.27
CA GLU A 189 -55.99 13.67 8.68
C GLU A 189 -56.98 14.23 7.63
N SER A 190 -57.84 15.17 8.07
CA SER A 190 -58.85 15.79 7.21
C SER A 190 -58.23 16.50 5.99
N SER A 191 -58.88 16.43 4.83
CA SER A 191 -58.48 17.08 3.56
C SER A 191 -58.01 18.54 3.71
N LYS A 192 -58.64 19.34 4.58
CA LYS A 192 -58.22 20.73 4.86
C LYS A 192 -56.86 20.85 5.56
N LEU A 193 -56.51 19.91 6.43
CA LEU A 193 -55.19 19.85 7.08
C LEU A 193 -54.14 19.34 6.10
N MET A 194 -54.49 18.37 5.25
CA MET A 194 -53.62 17.89 4.18
C MET A 194 -53.27 19.01 3.18
N TYR A 195 -54.22 19.89 2.86
CA TYR A 195 -53.98 21.07 2.03
C TYR A 195 -53.13 22.13 2.74
N ALA A 196 -53.36 22.38 4.04
CA ALA A 196 -52.49 23.28 4.80
C ALA A 196 -51.05 22.73 4.88
N ARG A 197 -50.88 21.41 4.99
CA ARG A 197 -49.56 20.77 4.97
C ARG A 197 -48.95 20.72 3.58
N SER A 198 -49.73 20.55 2.51
CA SER A 198 -49.21 20.62 1.14
C SER A 198 -48.65 22.00 0.81
N SER A 199 -49.24 23.06 1.38
CA SER A 199 -48.70 24.42 1.26
C SER A 199 -47.39 24.63 2.04
N GLN A 200 -47.15 23.82 3.08
CA GLN A 200 -45.94 23.85 3.90
C GLN A 200 -44.84 22.89 3.39
N LEU A 201 -45.20 21.91 2.57
CA LEU A 201 -44.29 20.89 2.03
C LEU A 201 -43.09 21.50 1.28
N PRO A 202 -43.24 22.52 0.40
CA PRO A 202 -42.09 23.17 -0.24
C PRO A 202 -41.10 23.74 0.77
N ALA A 203 -41.58 24.38 1.84
CA ALA A 203 -40.72 24.95 2.87
C ALA A 203 -39.98 23.87 3.69
N LEU A 204 -40.61 22.72 3.94
CA LEU A 204 -39.96 21.57 4.59
C LEU A 204 -38.89 20.96 3.69
N VAL A 205 -39.18 20.78 2.40
CA VAL A 205 -38.23 20.25 1.42
C VAL A 205 -37.05 21.22 1.24
N GLU A 206 -37.30 22.54 1.19
CA GLU A 206 -36.23 23.54 1.16
C GLU A 206 -35.37 23.49 2.43
N ALA A 207 -35.96 23.33 3.60
CA ALA A 207 -35.21 23.17 4.85
C ALA A 207 -34.34 21.90 4.84
N ASP A 208 -34.84 20.79 4.30
CA ASP A 208 -34.07 19.55 4.19
C ASP A 208 -32.98 19.64 3.12
N ILE A 209 -33.21 20.34 2.01
CA ILE A 209 -32.18 20.68 1.02
C ILE A 209 -31.09 21.53 1.68
N GLN A 210 -31.44 22.54 2.47
CA GLN A 210 -30.48 23.38 3.19
C GLN A 210 -29.64 22.56 4.17
N LYS A 211 -30.25 21.69 4.98
CA LYS A 211 -29.52 20.77 5.86
C LYS A 211 -28.56 19.88 5.07
N LEU A 212 -29.00 19.33 3.94
CA LEU A 212 -28.18 18.47 3.09
C LEU A 212 -27.00 19.26 2.49
N GLU A 213 -27.20 20.52 2.12
CA GLU A 213 -26.12 21.42 1.69
C GLU A 213 -25.12 21.74 2.82
N GLU A 214 -25.60 21.96 4.04
CA GLU A 214 -24.75 22.15 5.22
C GLU A 214 -23.92 20.88 5.52
N GLU A 215 -24.54 19.71 5.51
CA GLU A 215 -23.85 18.43 5.68
C GLU A 215 -22.81 18.18 4.58
N LYS A 216 -23.13 18.52 3.32
CA LYS A 216 -22.17 18.46 2.21
C LYS A 216 -20.96 19.37 2.44
N LYS A 217 -21.17 20.59 2.95
CA LYS A 217 -20.07 21.52 3.29
C LYS A 217 -19.20 20.95 4.41
N LEU A 218 -19.81 20.43 5.47
CA LEU A 218 -19.08 19.78 6.57
C LEU A 218 -18.28 18.57 6.08
N LEU A 219 -18.88 17.72 5.24
CA LEU A 219 -18.20 16.58 4.64
C LEU A 219 -17.01 17.05 3.78
N HIS A 220 -17.16 18.13 3.01
CA HIS A 220 -16.07 18.70 2.23
C HIS A 220 -14.91 19.16 3.13
N GLU A 221 -15.18 19.89 4.20
CA GLU A 221 -14.16 20.30 5.16
C GLU A 221 -13.41 19.10 5.77
N ASP A 222 -14.13 18.02 6.10
CA ASP A 222 -13.53 16.81 6.65
C ASP A 222 -12.69 16.05 5.61
N THR A 223 -13.10 16.04 4.34
CA THR A 223 -12.24 15.52 3.26
C THR A 223 -10.95 16.30 3.14
N LEU A 224 -11.01 17.64 3.21
CA LEU A 224 -9.80 18.48 3.18
C LEU A 224 -8.89 18.20 4.38
N LYS A 225 -9.43 18.08 5.59
CA LYS A 225 -8.63 17.74 6.79
C LYS A 225 -7.95 16.39 6.64
N ARG A 226 -8.67 15.37 6.15
CA ARG A 226 -8.11 14.04 5.90
C ARG A 226 -6.99 14.10 4.87
N ASP A 227 -7.19 14.85 3.79
CA ASP A 227 -6.20 14.96 2.72
C ASP A 227 -4.94 15.69 3.22
N LYS A 228 -5.09 16.75 4.05
CA LYS A 228 -3.96 17.39 4.74
C LYS A 228 -3.16 16.39 5.58
N GLN A 229 -3.84 15.55 6.36
CA GLN A 229 -3.20 14.51 7.17
C GLN A 229 -2.52 13.46 6.31
N PHE A 230 -3.17 13.01 5.24
CA PHE A 230 -2.61 12.03 4.30
C PHE A 230 -1.27 12.51 3.73
N TRP A 231 -1.20 13.77 3.31
CA TRP A 231 0.05 14.35 2.80
C TRP A 231 1.15 14.46 3.85
N LEU A 232 0.81 14.82 5.10
CA LEU A 232 1.80 14.84 6.19
C LEU A 232 2.39 13.45 6.42
N TYR A 233 1.54 12.42 6.48
CA TYR A 233 2.01 11.03 6.61
C TYR A 233 2.84 10.59 5.41
N TYR A 234 2.43 10.98 4.20
CA TYR A 234 3.17 10.69 2.97
C TYR A 234 4.57 11.33 2.98
N GLN A 235 4.67 12.59 3.39
CA GLN A 235 5.94 13.31 3.49
C GLN A 235 6.88 12.66 4.54
N ILE A 236 6.37 12.33 5.73
CA ILE A 236 7.14 11.64 6.77
C ILE A 236 7.64 10.29 6.27
N LEU A 237 6.79 9.54 5.58
CA LEU A 237 7.18 8.23 5.03
C LEU A 237 8.28 8.38 3.99
N LEU A 238 8.17 9.38 3.10
CA LEU A 238 9.17 9.66 2.09
C LEU A 238 10.51 10.11 2.71
N ASP A 239 10.48 10.94 3.75
CA ASP A 239 11.67 11.33 4.48
C ASP A 239 12.29 10.15 5.24
N SER A 240 11.48 9.26 5.80
CA SER A 240 11.96 8.02 6.43
C SER A 240 12.66 7.10 5.42
N LEU A 241 12.14 7.04 4.19
CA LEU A 241 12.71 6.25 3.10
C LEU A 241 14.03 6.86 2.65
N ARG A 242 14.11 8.18 2.48
CA ARG A 242 15.37 8.89 2.19
C ARG A 242 16.41 8.66 3.29
N LEU A 243 16.02 8.73 4.56
CA LEU A 243 16.92 8.42 5.68
C LEU A 243 17.43 6.98 5.59
N LEU A 244 16.54 6.01 5.33
CA LEU A 244 16.93 4.61 5.17
C LEU A 244 17.87 4.41 3.98
N GLU A 245 17.61 5.06 2.85
CA GLU A 245 18.47 5.05 1.66
C GLU A 245 19.85 5.59 1.98
N THR A 246 19.94 6.72 2.70
CA THR A 246 21.24 7.26 3.14
C THR A 246 21.94 6.33 4.13
N LEU A 247 21.20 5.67 5.01
CA LEU A 247 21.77 4.72 5.98
C LEU A 247 22.38 3.52 5.27
N ILE A 248 21.66 2.95 4.30
CA ILE A 248 22.13 1.83 3.51
C ILE A 248 23.31 2.25 2.63
N SER A 249 23.16 3.35 1.89
CA SER A 249 24.15 3.76 0.89
C SER A 249 25.45 4.29 1.49
N LYS A 250 25.38 5.03 2.61
CA LYS A 250 26.57 5.59 3.27
C LYS A 250 27.16 4.59 4.26
N TYR A 251 26.37 4.17 5.25
CA TYR A 251 26.92 3.39 6.35
C TYR A 251 27.11 1.92 6.01
N ARG A 252 26.14 1.27 5.33
CA ARG A 252 26.24 -0.18 5.05
C ARG A 252 27.12 -0.50 3.85
N LEU A 253 27.04 0.29 2.78
CA LEU A 253 27.81 0.00 1.56
C LEU A 253 29.22 0.60 1.54
N LYS A 254 29.49 1.70 2.26
CA LYS A 254 30.79 2.39 2.18
C LYS A 254 31.55 2.32 3.50
N ASP A 255 31.02 2.91 4.55
CA ASP A 255 31.79 3.09 5.79
C ASP A 255 32.06 1.77 6.51
N GLN A 256 31.10 0.83 6.52
CA GLN A 256 31.25 -0.48 7.15
C GLN A 256 32.34 -1.35 6.50
N PRO A 257 32.35 -1.59 5.17
CA PRO A 257 33.40 -2.40 4.56
C PRO A 257 34.77 -1.72 4.61
N GLU A 258 34.84 -0.39 4.57
CA GLU A 258 36.10 0.33 4.78
C GLU A 258 36.64 0.10 6.19
N TYR A 259 35.79 0.25 7.22
CA TYR A 259 36.17 -0.03 8.60
C TYR A 259 36.57 -1.49 8.84
N ASP A 260 35.82 -2.43 8.27
CA ASP A 260 36.11 -3.86 8.36
C ASP A 260 37.43 -4.21 7.64
N ALA A 261 37.72 -3.57 6.51
CA ALA A 261 38.99 -3.72 5.79
C ALA A 261 40.18 -3.20 6.62
N PHE A 262 40.08 -1.98 7.19
CA PHE A 262 41.11 -1.46 8.09
C PHE A 262 41.32 -2.32 9.33
N THR A 263 40.22 -2.83 9.91
CA THR A 263 40.29 -3.71 11.08
C THR A 263 40.92 -5.06 10.73
N SER A 264 40.60 -5.60 9.56
CA SER A 264 41.21 -6.84 9.04
C SER A 264 42.71 -6.66 8.81
N GLU A 265 43.13 -5.58 8.14
CA GLU A 265 44.54 -5.27 7.91
C GLU A 265 45.30 -5.09 9.23
N TRP A 266 44.70 -4.38 10.20
CA TRP A 266 45.27 -4.22 11.53
C TRP A 266 45.43 -5.58 12.26
N LEU A 267 44.43 -6.47 12.14
CA LEU A 267 44.50 -7.81 12.73
C LEU A 267 45.58 -8.68 12.05
N ILE A 268 45.71 -8.60 10.72
CA ILE A 268 46.76 -9.32 9.97
C ILE A 268 48.14 -8.84 10.45
N ALA A 269 48.37 -7.53 10.50
CA ALA A 269 49.63 -6.96 11.00
C ALA A 269 49.93 -7.39 12.45
N LYS A 270 48.89 -7.47 13.30
CA LYS A 270 49.02 -7.96 14.67
C LYS A 270 49.38 -9.45 14.72
N CYS A 271 48.76 -10.27 13.88
CA CYS A 271 49.10 -11.69 13.74
C CYS A 271 50.54 -11.88 13.28
N ASP A 272 50.99 -11.12 12.27
CA ASP A 272 52.38 -11.17 11.78
C ASP A 272 53.38 -10.80 12.89
N ALA A 273 53.09 -9.75 13.66
CA ALA A 273 53.89 -9.36 14.81
C ALA A 273 53.94 -10.48 15.88
N MET A 274 52.84 -11.17 16.14
CA MET A 274 52.81 -12.32 17.05
C MET A 274 53.61 -13.51 16.50
N CYS A 275 53.48 -13.82 15.22
CA CYS A 275 54.27 -14.86 14.57
C CYS A 275 55.78 -14.58 14.65
N LEU A 276 56.20 -13.34 14.43
CA LEU A 276 57.59 -12.92 14.62
C LEU A 276 58.04 -13.05 16.07
N LYS A 277 57.17 -12.69 17.02
CA LYS A 277 57.46 -12.85 18.45
C LYS A 277 57.64 -14.31 18.85
N ILE A 278 56.82 -15.22 18.32
CA ILE A 278 56.95 -16.67 18.55
C ILE A 278 58.28 -17.17 18.01
N LYS A 279 58.65 -16.79 16.76
CA LYS A 279 59.95 -17.17 16.17
C LYS A 279 61.14 -16.66 16.97
N LEU A 280 61.04 -15.45 17.51
CA LEU A 280 62.08 -14.89 18.39
C LEU A 280 62.24 -15.75 19.65
N VAL A 281 61.14 -16.13 20.29
CA VAL A 281 61.16 -16.99 21.48
C VAL A 281 61.71 -18.38 21.14
N GLU A 282 61.34 -18.95 20.00
CA GLU A 282 61.91 -20.22 19.52
C GLU A 282 63.43 -20.14 19.37
N LEU A 283 63.94 -19.10 18.72
CA LEU A 283 65.38 -18.86 18.58
C LEU A 283 66.05 -18.63 19.94
N GLN A 284 65.40 -17.90 20.85
CA GLN A 284 65.93 -17.70 22.20
C GLN A 284 66.05 -19.02 22.96
N VAL A 285 65.03 -19.88 22.90
CA VAL A 285 65.07 -21.22 23.52
C VAL A 285 66.19 -22.07 22.90
N LEU A 286 66.41 -21.98 21.58
CA LEU A 286 67.53 -22.67 20.93
C LEU A 286 68.89 -22.15 21.41
N CYS A 287 69.06 -20.82 21.53
CA CYS A 287 70.27 -20.23 22.06
C CYS A 287 70.52 -20.62 23.54
N ASP A 288 69.46 -20.66 24.35
CA ASP A 288 69.55 -21.02 25.78
C ASP A 288 69.83 -22.52 25.99
N THR A 289 69.32 -23.39 25.12
CA THR A 289 69.53 -24.85 25.21
C THR A 289 70.87 -25.30 24.64
N TYR A 290 71.31 -24.71 23.53
CA TYR A 290 72.58 -25.02 22.88
C TYR A 290 73.66 -24.00 23.23
N THR A 291 74.06 -24.01 24.50
CA THR A 291 75.25 -23.28 24.94
C THR A 291 76.52 -23.97 24.44
N VAL A 292 77.63 -23.24 24.40
CA VAL A 292 78.93 -23.77 23.95
C VAL A 292 79.32 -25.02 24.76
N GLU A 293 78.99 -25.04 26.05
CA GLU A 293 79.24 -26.17 26.94
C GLU A 293 78.34 -27.38 26.62
N THR A 294 77.03 -27.18 26.42
CA THR A 294 76.12 -28.30 26.09
C THR A 294 76.44 -28.88 24.71
N ILE A 295 76.84 -28.06 23.74
CA ILE A 295 77.28 -28.52 22.42
C ILE A 295 78.56 -29.37 22.54
N GLN A 296 79.54 -28.94 23.34
CA GLN A 296 80.75 -29.72 23.57
C GLN A 296 80.45 -31.05 24.27
N ALA A 297 79.56 -31.06 25.27
CA ALA A 297 79.12 -32.27 25.94
C ALA A 297 78.33 -33.22 25.00
N LEU A 298 77.46 -32.68 24.15
CA LEU A 298 76.76 -33.45 23.12
C LEU A 298 77.75 -34.02 22.10
N ALA A 299 78.80 -33.29 21.73
CA ALA A 299 79.83 -33.76 20.82
C ALA A 299 80.66 -34.91 21.41
N THR A 300 80.98 -34.86 22.71
CA THR A 300 81.65 -35.98 23.39
C THR A 300 80.74 -37.18 23.52
N ILE A 301 79.48 -37.01 23.92
CA ILE A 301 78.48 -38.10 23.97
C ILE A 301 78.32 -38.74 22.59
N ARG A 302 78.18 -37.93 21.53
CA ARG A 302 78.09 -38.41 20.15
C ARG A 302 79.33 -39.21 19.76
N ARG A 303 80.52 -38.73 20.11
CA ARG A 303 81.78 -39.46 19.86
C ARG A 303 81.80 -40.82 20.57
N HIS A 304 81.38 -40.88 21.83
CA HIS A 304 81.29 -42.13 22.59
C HIS A 304 80.28 -43.10 21.96
N ALA A 305 79.11 -42.60 21.57
CA ALA A 305 78.10 -43.41 20.88
C ALA A 305 78.62 -43.96 19.54
N GLU A 306 79.31 -43.13 18.74
CA GLU A 306 79.92 -43.56 17.48
C GLU A 306 81.02 -44.61 17.69
N ILE A 307 81.82 -44.50 18.77
CA ILE A 307 82.81 -45.52 19.14
C ILE A 307 82.11 -46.82 19.55
N ALA A 308 81.08 -46.76 20.40
CA ALA A 308 80.32 -47.93 20.83
C ALA A 308 79.62 -48.64 19.67
N ILE A 309 79.06 -47.88 18.72
CA ILE A 309 78.48 -48.44 17.49
C ILE A 309 79.54 -49.17 16.67
N LYS A 310 80.72 -48.55 16.45
CA LYS A 310 81.82 -49.19 15.72
C LYS A 310 82.33 -50.45 16.42
N GLU A 311 82.37 -50.47 17.74
CA GLU A 311 82.77 -51.64 18.52
C GLU A 311 81.72 -52.75 18.41
N SER A 312 80.43 -52.41 18.54
CA SER A 312 79.33 -53.35 18.32
C SER A 312 79.32 -53.91 16.90
N GLU A 313 79.60 -53.10 15.89
CA GLU A 313 79.76 -53.55 14.49
C GLU A 313 80.97 -54.48 14.35
N LYS A 314 82.10 -54.16 14.98
CA LYS A 314 83.28 -55.04 15.01
C LYS A 314 82.93 -56.38 15.66
N GLU A 315 82.26 -56.39 16.80
CA GLU A 315 81.82 -57.62 17.46
C GLU A 315 80.85 -58.40 16.59
N LYS A 316 79.88 -57.72 15.98
CA LYS A 316 78.93 -58.34 15.05
C LYS A 316 79.67 -58.98 13.88
N THR A 317 80.59 -58.26 13.23
CA THR A 317 81.39 -58.80 12.12
C THR A 317 82.28 -59.96 12.58
N HIS A 318 82.85 -59.91 13.78
CA HIS A 318 83.64 -60.99 14.35
C HIS A 318 82.79 -62.24 14.59
N ARG A 319 81.62 -62.10 15.23
CA ARG A 319 80.67 -63.20 15.44
C ARG A 319 80.14 -63.76 14.12
N SER A 320 79.84 -62.91 13.14
CA SER A 320 79.43 -63.35 11.80
C SER A 320 80.53 -64.13 11.08
N ARG A 321 81.80 -63.69 11.19
CA ARG A 321 82.94 -64.47 10.66
C ARG A 321 83.11 -65.80 11.39
N ALA A 322 83.00 -65.81 12.72
CA ALA A 322 83.05 -67.05 13.50
C ALA A 322 81.93 -68.02 13.07
N LEU A 323 80.71 -67.51 12.93
CA LEU A 323 79.58 -68.29 12.41
C LEU A 323 79.86 -68.82 11.00
N GLN A 324 80.40 -68.00 10.11
CA GLN A 324 80.78 -68.41 8.76
C GLN A 324 81.88 -69.49 8.78
N THR A 325 82.86 -69.40 9.68
CA THR A 325 83.87 -70.45 9.86
C THR A 325 83.22 -71.75 10.33
N TYR A 326 82.34 -71.71 11.34
CA TYR A 326 81.59 -72.90 11.76
C TYR A 326 80.77 -73.50 10.62
N GLN A 327 80.06 -72.66 9.85
CA GLN A 327 79.31 -73.09 8.67
C GLN A 327 80.22 -73.73 7.60
N SER A 328 81.46 -73.27 7.42
CA SER A 328 82.41 -73.86 6.48
C SER A 328 82.96 -75.23 6.90
N VAL A 329 82.91 -75.58 8.20
CA VAL A 329 83.19 -76.95 8.70
C VAL A 329 81.97 -77.89 8.49
N GLY A 330 80.86 -77.34 7.98
CA GLY A 330 79.50 -77.88 7.93
C GLY A 330 79.20 -79.05 6.99
N MET A 331 80.15 -79.98 6.79
CA MET A 331 79.83 -81.28 6.20
C MET A 331 80.40 -82.48 6.98
N GLY A 332 81.35 -82.25 7.90
CA GLY A 332 81.87 -83.29 8.81
C GLY A 332 81.58 -83.00 10.28
N PHE A 333 81.30 -81.74 10.63
CA PHE A 333 81.06 -81.35 12.02
C PHE A 333 79.78 -81.97 12.58
N ASP A 334 78.69 -82.02 11.80
CA ASP A 334 77.42 -82.63 12.26
C ASP A 334 77.58 -84.12 12.53
N SER A 335 78.32 -84.84 11.68
CA SER A 335 78.67 -86.24 11.92
C SER A 335 79.53 -86.38 13.18
N ILE A 336 80.55 -85.54 13.38
CA ILE A 336 81.38 -85.56 14.60
C ILE A 336 80.55 -85.22 15.85
N VAL A 337 79.60 -84.28 15.76
CA VAL A 337 78.71 -83.91 16.87
C VAL A 337 77.73 -85.04 17.18
N GLU A 338 77.20 -85.73 16.17
CA GLU A 338 76.40 -86.94 16.34
C GLU A 338 77.22 -88.09 16.94
N GLU A 339 78.46 -88.30 16.48
CA GLU A 339 79.36 -89.31 17.03
C GLU A 339 79.76 -88.98 18.47
N PHE A 340 80.08 -87.72 18.77
CA PHE A 340 80.37 -87.26 20.13
C PHE A 340 79.15 -87.36 21.03
N GLY A 341 77.95 -87.06 20.51
CA GLY A 341 76.67 -87.26 21.20
C GLY A 341 76.38 -88.73 21.48
N ARG A 342 76.62 -89.62 20.52
CA ARG A 342 76.52 -91.09 20.69
C ARG A 342 77.54 -91.60 21.69
N LEU A 343 78.81 -91.20 21.58
CA LEU A 343 79.87 -91.58 22.52
C LEU A 343 79.52 -91.11 23.93
N LYS A 344 79.03 -89.88 24.08
CA LYS A 344 78.64 -89.34 25.38
C LYS A 344 77.49 -90.15 25.99
N LYS A 345 76.46 -90.49 25.19
CA LYS A 345 75.36 -91.37 25.63
C LYS A 345 75.84 -92.79 25.97
N GLU A 346 76.75 -93.36 25.17
CA GLU A 346 77.34 -94.67 25.48
C GLU A 346 78.19 -94.64 26.75
N LEU A 347 78.94 -93.56 26.97
CA LEU A 347 79.77 -93.37 28.15
C LEU A 347 78.91 -93.19 29.39
N GLU A 348 77.82 -92.42 29.29
CA GLU A 348 76.78 -92.32 30.32
C GLU A 348 76.08 -93.68 30.58
N ASN A 349 75.72 -94.44 29.54
CA ASN A 349 75.12 -95.79 29.68
C ASN A 349 76.09 -96.80 30.30
N LYS A 350 77.36 -96.79 29.90
CA LYS A 350 78.39 -97.67 30.48
C LYS A 350 78.71 -97.28 31.92
N GLN A 351 78.79 -95.98 32.23
CA GLN A 351 78.92 -95.51 33.61
C GLN A 351 77.70 -95.88 34.45
N TRP A 352 76.49 -95.81 33.89
CA TRP A 352 75.27 -96.27 34.55
C TRP A 352 75.31 -97.79 34.78
N ALA A 353 75.64 -98.59 33.76
CA ALA A 353 75.74 -100.05 33.89
C ALA A 353 76.84 -100.51 34.87
N LEU A 354 77.97 -99.81 34.92
CA LEU A 354 79.03 -100.07 35.91
C LEU A 354 78.54 -99.79 37.33
N LYS A 355 77.83 -98.67 37.56
CA LYS A 355 77.22 -98.37 38.87
C LYS A 355 76.18 -99.42 39.27
N GLU A 356 75.39 -99.93 38.34
CA GLU A 356 74.37 -100.95 38.62
C GLU A 356 74.99 -102.34 38.92
N LEU A 357 76.10 -102.69 38.25
CA LEU A 357 76.88 -103.90 38.53
C LEU A 357 77.61 -103.82 39.87
N GLU A 358 78.16 -102.66 40.22
CA GLU A 358 78.73 -102.41 41.56
C GLU A 358 77.64 -102.56 42.63
N GLN A 359 76.44 -102.00 42.42
CA GLN A 359 75.32 -102.12 43.36
C GLN A 359 74.77 -103.56 43.49
N THR A 360 74.75 -104.35 42.41
CA THR A 360 74.28 -105.76 42.45
C THR A 360 75.34 -106.74 42.96
N ALA A 361 76.63 -106.43 42.79
CA ALA A 361 77.73 -107.18 43.43
C ALA A 361 77.75 -106.95 44.95
N GLU A 362 77.50 -105.72 45.42
CA GLU A 362 77.37 -105.41 46.84
C GLU A 362 76.11 -106.02 47.49
N GLN A 363 75.02 -106.23 46.74
CA GLN A 363 73.81 -106.88 47.26
C GLN A 363 73.90 -108.42 47.33
N LYS A 364 74.83 -109.07 46.63
CA LYS A 364 75.06 -110.54 46.72
C LYS A 364 76.18 -110.95 47.69
N SER A 365 76.95 -110.01 48.24
CA SER A 365 77.91 -110.27 49.33
C SER A 365 77.37 -109.89 50.72
N ALA A 366 76.07 -109.60 50.84
CA ALA A 366 75.38 -109.26 52.08
C ALA A 366 74.15 -110.17 52.34
N GLY A 367 74.22 -111.43 51.88
CA GLY A 367 73.26 -112.51 52.15
C GLY A 367 73.95 -113.75 52.69
#